data_AF-A0A356WRY8-F1
#
_entry.id   AF-A0A356WRY8-F1
#
_cell.length_a   1.000
_cell.length_b   1.000
_cell.length_c   1.000
_cell.angle_alpha   90.00
_cell.angle_beta   90.00
_cell.angle_gamma   90.00
#
_symmetry.space_group_name_H-M   'P 1'
#
loop_
_entity.id
_entity.type
_entity.pdbx_description
1 polymer ?
#
loop_
_entity_poly.entity_id
_entity_poly.type
_entity_poly.pdbx_seq_one_letter_code
_entity_poly.pdbx_strand_id
1 'polypeptide(L)'
;AEPVKGEPDYQDHKKHVARFIECVKKRDFQTACTIENGSLCAKYAHLGNISARTGATLMYDDNKKSFNNDKADRLIKPDYREPWKFPKA
;
A
#
# COMPACT_ATOMS: atom_id res chain seq x y z
N ALA A 1 14.77 15.34 15.86
CA ALA A 1 15.88 15.53 14.91
C ALA A 1 15.46 16.61 13.91
N GLU A 2 16.33 17.56 13.63
CA GLU A 2 16.08 18.53 12.55
C GLU A 2 16.06 17.80 11.20
N PRO A 3 15.16 18.15 10.28
CA PRO A 3 15.12 17.53 8.96
C PRO A 3 16.39 17.92 8.20
N VAL A 4 17.20 16.92 7.84
CA VAL A 4 18.36 17.12 6.97
C VAL A 4 17.84 17.60 5.61
N LYS A 5 18.15 18.84 5.24
CA LYS A 5 17.94 19.35 3.89
C LYS A 5 18.93 18.66 2.94
N GLY A 6 18.48 17.59 2.31
CA GLY A 6 19.15 17.03 1.13
C GLY A 6 18.59 17.70 -0.13
N GLU A 7 19.46 18.12 -1.05
CA GLU A 7 19.02 18.48 -2.38
C GLU A 7 18.65 17.20 -3.16
N PRO A 8 17.51 17.18 -3.87
CA PRO A 8 17.17 16.04 -4.70
C PRO A 8 18.12 15.97 -5.91
N ASP A 9 18.60 14.77 -6.23
CA ASP A 9 19.46 14.54 -7.41
C ASP A 9 18.66 14.37 -8.72
N TYR A 10 17.33 14.31 -8.63
CA TYR A 10 16.39 14.10 -9.73
C TYR A 10 16.65 12.83 -10.56
N GLN A 11 17.38 11.85 -10.02
CA GLN A 11 17.69 10.59 -10.69
C GLN A 11 16.82 9.43 -10.22
N ASP A 12 15.91 9.64 -9.26
CA ASP A 12 15.12 8.58 -8.62
C ASP A 12 14.44 7.63 -9.60
N HIS A 13 13.71 8.17 -10.58
CA HIS A 13 13.02 7.36 -11.58
C HIS A 13 14.00 6.51 -12.40
N LYS A 14 15.09 7.11 -12.88
CA LYS A 14 16.12 6.42 -13.68
C LYS A 14 16.81 5.31 -12.88
N LYS A 15 17.18 5.61 -11.62
CA LYS A 15 17.79 4.64 -10.70
C LYS A 15 16.85 3.48 -10.39
N HIS A 16 15.58 3.77 -10.16
CA HIS A 16 14.57 2.76 -9.88
C HIS A 16 14.40 1.79 -11.05
N VAL A 17 14.27 2.32 -12.27
CA VAL A 17 14.15 1.52 -13.51
C VAL A 17 15.42 0.69 -13.75
N ALA A 18 16.60 1.30 -13.60
CA ALA A 18 17.87 0.59 -13.77
C ALA A 18 17.99 -0.59 -12.79
N ARG A 19 17.68 -0.37 -11.51
CA ARG A 19 17.71 -1.43 -10.48
C ARG A 19 16.73 -2.56 -10.80
N PHE A 20 15.52 -2.23 -11.24
CA PHE A 20 14.54 -3.24 -11.64
C PHE A 20 15.05 -4.12 -12.80
N ILE A 21 15.59 -3.50 -13.86
CA ILE A 21 16.15 -4.24 -15.01
C ILE A 21 17.31 -5.15 -14.58
N GLU A 22 18.18 -4.69 -13.69
CA GLU A 22 19.26 -5.53 -13.14
C GLU A 22 18.73 -6.75 -12.39
N CYS A 23 17.73 -6.54 -11.53
CA CYS A 23 17.06 -7.62 -10.79
C CYS A 23 16.50 -8.68 -11.75
N VAL A 24 15.79 -8.26 -12.80
CA VAL A 24 15.26 -9.17 -13.83
C VAL A 24 16.36 -9.96 -14.50
N LYS A 25 17.44 -9.31 -14.94
CA LYS A 25 18.58 -9.97 -15.60
C LYS A 25 19.25 -11.01 -14.72
N LYS A 26 19.37 -10.73 -13.41
CA LYS A 26 20.02 -11.60 -12.43
C LYS A 26 19.08 -12.63 -11.79
N ARG A 27 17.77 -12.57 -12.09
CA ARG A 27 16.73 -13.29 -11.32
C ARG A 27 16.84 -13.02 -9.82
N ASP A 28 17.20 -11.79 -9.47
CA ASP A 28 17.28 -11.29 -8.09
C ASP A 28 15.92 -10.68 -7.71
N PHE A 29 15.33 -11.16 -6.63
CA PHE A 29 14.02 -10.69 -6.13
C PHE A 29 14.13 -9.47 -5.20
N GLN A 30 15.34 -8.99 -4.90
CA GLN A 30 15.59 -7.82 -4.05
C GLN A 30 15.53 -6.51 -4.86
N THR A 31 14.35 -6.19 -5.37
CA THR A 31 14.04 -4.92 -6.05
C THR A 31 14.06 -3.74 -5.08
N ALA A 32 14.27 -2.52 -5.58
CA ALA A 32 14.22 -1.30 -4.76
C ALA A 32 12.84 -1.08 -4.09
N CYS A 33 11.77 -1.61 -4.70
CA CYS A 33 10.45 -1.72 -4.09
C CYS A 33 10.03 -3.20 -4.11
N THR A 34 10.03 -3.84 -2.95
CA THR A 34 9.65 -5.25 -2.82
C THR A 34 8.12 -5.42 -2.85
N ILE A 35 7.65 -6.66 -2.91
CA ILE A 35 6.22 -6.98 -2.87
C ILE A 35 5.59 -6.48 -1.56
N GLU A 36 6.29 -6.65 -0.45
CA GLU A 36 5.86 -6.23 0.88
C GLU A 36 5.71 -4.70 0.95
N ASN A 37 6.67 -3.95 0.39
CA ASN A 37 6.58 -2.50 0.31
C ASN A 37 5.37 -2.06 -0.52
N GLY A 38 5.16 -2.67 -1.70
CA GLY A 38 4.01 -2.40 -2.55
C GLY A 38 2.68 -2.68 -1.84
N SER A 39 2.58 -3.82 -1.15
CA SER A 39 1.42 -4.21 -0.34
C SER A 39 1.15 -3.20 0.78
N LEU A 40 2.20 -2.76 1.49
CA LEU A 40 2.09 -1.80 2.58
C LEU A 40 1.64 -0.42 2.09
N CYS A 41 2.21 0.07 0.98
CA CYS A 41 1.81 1.32 0.34
C CYS A 41 0.33 1.29 -0.09
N ALA A 42 -0.10 0.21 -0.74
CA ALA A 42 -1.49 0.03 -1.14
C ALA A 42 -2.44 -0.03 0.07
N LYS A 43 -2.04 -0.73 1.14
CA LYS A 43 -2.78 -0.77 2.41
C LYS A 43 -2.99 0.64 2.94
N TYR A 44 -1.93 1.44 3.11
CA TYR A 44 -2.05 2.79 3.67
C TYR A 44 -2.87 3.75 2.80
N ALA A 45 -2.72 3.70 1.48
CA ALA A 45 -3.57 4.46 0.57
C ALA A 45 -5.05 4.08 0.75
N HIS A 46 -5.34 2.78 0.90
CA HIS A 46 -6.70 2.29 1.14
C HIS A 46 -7.26 2.75 2.50
N LEU A 47 -6.50 2.66 3.59
CA LEU A 47 -6.94 3.13 4.92
C LEU A 47 -7.24 4.64 4.90
N GLY A 48 -6.39 5.44 4.24
CA GLY A 48 -6.59 6.87 4.07
C GLY A 48 -7.87 7.19 3.28
N ASN A 49 -8.14 6.45 2.20
CA ASN A 49 -9.37 6.59 1.42
C ASN A 49 -10.62 6.23 2.25
N ILE A 50 -10.56 5.21 3.11
CA ILE A 50 -11.67 4.85 4.00
C ILE A 50 -11.93 5.97 5.03
N SER A 51 -10.88 6.52 5.63
CA SER A 51 -10.97 7.67 6.53
C SER A 51 -11.66 8.86 5.85
N ALA A 52 -11.19 9.23 4.65
CA ALA A 52 -11.77 10.32 3.88
C ALA A 52 -13.25 10.09 3.52
N ARG A 53 -13.64 8.86 3.16
CA ARG A 53 -15.02 8.51 2.80
C ARG A 53 -15.97 8.48 4.00
N THR A 54 -15.47 8.13 5.17
CA THR A 54 -16.27 8.08 6.40
C THR A 54 -16.31 9.42 7.14
N GLY A 55 -15.36 10.33 6.83
CA GLY A 55 -15.19 11.59 7.54
C GLY A 55 -14.71 11.44 8.98
N ALA A 56 -14.18 10.27 9.33
CA ALA A 56 -13.75 9.92 10.68
C ALA A 56 -12.23 9.74 10.76
N THR A 57 -11.62 10.17 11.86
CA THR A 57 -10.27 9.74 12.21
C THR A 57 -10.33 8.28 12.64
N LEU A 58 -9.58 7.41 11.97
CA LEU A 58 -9.60 5.97 12.19
C LEU A 58 -8.27 5.46 12.74
N MET A 59 -8.32 4.46 13.61
CA MET A 59 -7.17 3.71 14.09
C MET A 59 -7.32 2.26 13.64
N TYR A 60 -6.37 1.77 12.83
CA TYR A 60 -6.42 0.43 12.27
C TYR A 60 -5.66 -0.58 13.13
N ASP A 61 -6.33 -1.66 13.54
CA ASP A 61 -5.73 -2.81 14.21
C ASP A 61 -5.35 -3.86 13.15
N ASP A 62 -4.04 -4.02 12.89
CA ASP A 62 -3.54 -4.95 11.86
C ASP A 62 -3.74 -6.42 12.24
N ASN A 63 -3.81 -6.74 13.54
CA ASN A 63 -4.06 -8.10 14.02
C ASN A 63 -5.52 -8.48 13.78
N LYS A 64 -6.45 -7.57 14.10
CA LYS A 64 -7.90 -7.79 13.91
C LYS A 64 -8.38 -7.46 12.50
N LYS A 65 -7.56 -6.75 11.71
CA LYS A 65 -7.88 -6.22 10.37
C LYS A 65 -9.15 -5.38 10.36
N SER A 66 -9.26 -4.45 11.32
CA SER A 66 -10.46 -3.65 11.56
C SER A 66 -10.08 -2.28 12.15
N PHE A 67 -10.94 -1.29 11.95
CA PHE A 67 -10.89 0.03 12.57
C PHE A 67 -11.68 0.14 13.88
N ASN A 68 -12.32 -0.95 14.31
CA ASN A 68 -13.34 -0.95 15.38
C ASN A 68 -14.44 0.09 15.09
N ASN A 69 -14.85 0.21 13.83
CA ASN A 69 -15.83 1.17 13.35
C ASN A 69 -16.63 0.54 12.21
N ASP A 70 -17.91 0.26 12.45
CA ASP A 70 -18.77 -0.49 11.52
C ASP A 70 -18.87 0.15 10.12
N LYS A 71 -18.89 1.48 10.04
CA LYS A 71 -19.00 2.17 8.74
C LYS A 71 -17.70 2.05 7.94
N ALA A 72 -16.55 2.15 8.61
CA ALA A 72 -15.24 2.00 7.99
C ALA A 72 -14.95 0.55 7.62
N ASP A 73 -15.29 -0.40 8.50
CA ASP A 73 -15.02 -1.83 8.31
C ASP A 73 -15.79 -2.41 7.13
N ARG A 74 -16.99 -1.90 6.85
CA ARG A 74 -17.74 -2.23 5.61
C ARG A 74 -17.01 -1.83 4.33
N LEU A 75 -16.04 -0.91 4.38
CA LEU A 75 -15.29 -0.45 3.22
C LEU A 75 -13.96 -1.19 3.02
N ILE A 76 -13.55 -2.06 3.96
CA ILE A 76 -12.33 -2.87 3.85
C ILE A 76 -12.50 -3.95 2.78
N LYS A 77 -13.68 -4.60 2.74
CA LYS A 77 -13.97 -5.67 1.79
C LYS A 77 -14.94 -5.15 0.73
N PRO A 78 -14.63 -5.28 -0.57
CA PRO A 78 -15.53 -4.88 -1.63
C PRO A 78 -16.71 -5.86 -1.75
N ASP A 79 -17.89 -5.31 -2.04
CA ASP A 79 -19.03 -6.08 -2.52
C ASP A 79 -18.86 -6.38 -4.00
N TYR A 80 -18.72 -7.66 -4.35
CA TYR A 80 -18.59 -8.08 -5.75
C TYR A 80 -19.98 -8.13 -6.41
N ARG A 81 -20.03 -7.71 -7.68
CA ARG A 81 -21.24 -7.80 -8.51
C ARG A 81 -21.47 -9.24 -8.96
N GLU A 82 -22.71 -9.72 -8.92
CA GLU A 82 -23.11 -11.02 -9.48
C GLU A 82 -22.68 -11.20 -10.96
N PRO A 83 -22.21 -12.40 -11.39
CA PRO A 83 -22.11 -13.66 -10.62
C PRO A 83 -20.77 -13.83 -9.85
N TRP A 84 -19.97 -12.78 -9.73
CA TRP A 84 -18.63 -12.87 -9.17
C TRP A 84 -18.67 -12.98 -7.64
N LYS A 85 -17.94 -13.95 -7.09
CA LYS A 85 -17.82 -14.16 -5.64
C LYS A 85 -16.44 -13.77 -5.17
N PHE A 86 -16.38 -13.07 -4.04
CA PHE A 86 -15.10 -12.73 -3.42
C PHE A 86 -14.36 -14.02 -3.02
N PRO A 87 -13.05 -14.18 -3.36
CA PRO A 87 -12.29 -15.38 -3.05
C PRO A 87 -12.31 -15.69 -1.55
N LYS A 88 -12.51 -16.98 -1.22
CA LYS A 88 -12.35 -17.47 0.15
C LYS A 88 -10.92 -17.98 0.30
N ALA A 89 -10.30 -17.66 1.43
CA ALA A 89 -9.05 -18.27 1.85
C ALA A 89 -9.29 -19.72 2.30
#